data_AF-A0A0R1M4A9-F1
#
_entry.id   AF-A0A0R1M4A9-F1
#
_cell.length_a   1.000
_cell.length_b   1.000
_cell.length_c   1.000
_cell.angle_alpha   90.00
_cell.angle_beta   90.00
_cell.angle_gamma   90.00
#
_symmetry.space_group_name_H-M   'P 1'
#
loop_
_entity.id
_entity.type
_entity.pdbx_description
1 polymer ?
#
loop_
_entity_poly.entity_id
_entity_poly.type
_entity_poly.pdbx_seq_one_letter_code
_entity_poly.pdbx_strand_id
1 'polypeptide(L)'
;MQPKIDVLDTAKIKEIIELGEYDNDAAIQADSTLLILDCQKYNLKNIKSIIFDRNKGICLSNMETKRLINRFVVQDIVTFGFIRATMELENIKGVLFYVYGETMMIPLTGATQHSTSWFFVNNVASYSFNSAGNKIILYCPQVFDRALKIAVETNKAYCMRVINAAEKVSDRESKLALKMVADHYPRHPQAKAFHALDKKRAISRYCVSLSEKYHKQLIKYTIQALEMEPMPEIVNETYAKVRNRMSKLM
;
A
#
# COMPACT_ATOMS: atom_id res chain seq x y z
N MET A 1 -23.43 -7.78 -26.30
CA MET A 1 -22.94 -6.39 -26.43
C MET A 1 -21.67 -6.26 -25.60
N GLN A 2 -20.55 -5.81 -26.17
CA GLN A 2 -19.41 -5.44 -25.34
C GLN A 2 -19.82 -4.21 -24.50
N PRO A 3 -19.56 -4.20 -23.17
CA PRO A 3 -19.84 -3.02 -22.36
C PRO A 3 -19.03 -1.84 -22.91
N LYS A 4 -19.70 -0.71 -23.10
CA LYS A 4 -19.04 0.54 -23.52
C LYS A 4 -18.06 0.92 -22.41
N ILE A 5 -16.79 1.06 -22.78
CA ILE A 5 -15.74 1.48 -21.85
C ILE A 5 -15.59 2.99 -21.98
N ASP A 6 -15.92 3.73 -20.91
CA ASP A 6 -15.76 5.18 -20.89
C ASP A 6 -14.30 5.54 -20.54
N VAL A 7 -13.78 6.59 -21.16
CA VAL A 7 -12.41 7.06 -20.96
C VAL A 7 -12.44 8.37 -20.19
N LEU A 8 -11.87 8.38 -19.00
CA LEU A 8 -11.74 9.57 -18.16
C LEU A 8 -10.29 10.02 -18.11
N ASP A 9 -10.02 11.22 -18.59
CA ASP A 9 -8.72 11.87 -18.44
C ASP A 9 -8.77 12.83 -17.26
N THR A 10 -7.89 12.64 -16.28
CA THR A 10 -7.84 13.49 -15.08
C THR A 10 -7.52 14.96 -15.39
N ALA A 11 -6.92 15.25 -16.55
CA ALA A 11 -6.77 16.63 -17.04
C ALA A 11 -8.13 17.34 -17.25
N LYS A 12 -9.21 16.57 -17.42
CA LYS A 12 -10.58 17.06 -17.56
C LYS A 12 -11.38 16.86 -16.28
N ILE A 13 -10.83 17.32 -15.15
CA ILE A 13 -11.37 17.04 -13.81
C ILE A 13 -12.85 17.40 -13.63
N LYS A 14 -13.36 18.42 -14.35
CA LYS A 14 -14.78 18.83 -14.28
C LYS A 14 -15.73 17.71 -14.74
N GLU A 15 -15.38 17.01 -15.82
CA GLU A 15 -16.17 15.87 -16.32
C GLU A 15 -16.22 14.73 -15.29
N ILE A 16 -15.15 14.55 -14.51
CA ILE A 16 -15.10 13.54 -13.44
C ILE A 16 -15.98 13.96 -12.26
N ILE A 17 -15.95 15.24 -11.89
CA ILE A 17 -16.76 15.77 -10.77
C ILE A 17 -18.25 15.65 -11.06
N GLU A 18 -18.68 15.90 -12.29
CA GLU A 18 -20.09 15.77 -12.71
C GLU A 18 -20.63 14.34 -12.58
N LEU A 19 -19.74 13.34 -12.57
CA LEU A 19 -20.08 11.93 -12.39
C LEU A 19 -20.01 11.46 -10.94
N GLY A 20 -19.50 12.31 -10.03
CA GLY A 20 -19.22 11.92 -8.65
C GLY A 20 -20.25 12.43 -7.66
N GLU A 21 -20.38 11.69 -6.55
CA GLU A 21 -21.21 12.05 -5.42
C GLU A 21 -20.33 12.47 -4.25
N TYR A 22 -20.74 13.52 -3.53
CA TYR A 22 -19.96 14.03 -2.41
C TYR A 22 -20.16 13.19 -1.15
N ASP A 23 -19.07 12.69 -0.58
CA ASP A 23 -19.04 11.82 0.61
C ASP A 23 -18.14 12.45 1.68
N ASN A 24 -18.76 12.93 2.76
CA ASN A 24 -18.04 13.50 3.91
C ASN A 24 -17.25 12.45 4.69
N ASP A 25 -17.68 11.19 4.61
CA ASP A 25 -17.10 10.05 5.33
C ASP A 25 -16.33 9.14 4.37
N ALA A 26 -15.90 9.69 3.22
CA ALA A 26 -15.15 8.97 2.22
C ALA A 26 -13.96 8.25 2.85
N ALA A 27 -13.91 6.93 2.68
CA ALA A 27 -12.91 6.07 3.28
C ALA A 27 -12.38 5.10 2.24
N ILE A 28 -11.09 4.81 2.34
CA ILE A 28 -10.40 3.81 1.53
C ILE A 28 -10.89 2.43 1.96
N GLN A 29 -11.30 1.60 0.99
CA GLN A 29 -11.66 0.20 1.17
C GLN A 29 -10.61 -0.66 0.46
N ALA A 30 -9.93 -1.53 1.20
CA ALA A 30 -8.79 -2.29 0.69
C ALA A 30 -9.14 -3.18 -0.52
N ASP A 31 -10.37 -3.69 -0.56
CA ASP A 31 -10.89 -4.66 -1.52
C ASP A 31 -11.64 -4.03 -2.72
N SER A 32 -12.11 -2.79 -2.59
CA SER A 32 -12.91 -2.13 -3.63
C SER A 32 -12.34 -0.82 -4.17
N THR A 33 -11.48 -0.12 -3.42
CA THR A 33 -10.92 1.15 -3.88
C THR A 33 -9.91 0.91 -5.01
N LEU A 34 -10.04 1.65 -6.11
CA LEU A 34 -9.24 1.49 -7.33
C LEU A 34 -8.18 2.58 -7.45
N LEU A 35 -8.60 3.83 -7.24
CA LEU A 35 -7.78 5.03 -7.38
C LEU A 35 -8.24 6.07 -6.37
N ILE A 36 -7.29 6.73 -5.73
CA ILE A 36 -7.47 7.94 -4.94
C ILE A 36 -6.77 9.04 -5.72
N LEU A 37 -7.53 9.93 -6.34
CA LEU A 37 -7.03 11.03 -7.13
C LEU A 37 -6.79 12.24 -6.22
N ASP A 38 -5.59 12.80 -6.29
CA ASP A 38 -5.29 14.08 -5.66
C ASP A 38 -5.82 15.23 -6.51
N CYS A 39 -6.60 16.12 -5.89
CA CYS A 39 -7.26 17.21 -6.59
C CYS A 39 -6.75 18.59 -6.18
N GLN A 40 -5.76 18.69 -5.30
CA GLN A 40 -5.31 19.97 -4.75
C GLN A 40 -4.76 20.90 -5.86
N LYS A 41 -4.14 20.35 -6.90
CA LYS A 41 -3.62 21.13 -8.03
C LYS A 41 -4.70 21.81 -8.90
N TYR A 42 -5.96 21.41 -8.79
CA TYR A 42 -7.04 21.94 -9.63
C TYR A 42 -7.79 23.12 -9.01
N ASN A 43 -7.42 23.56 -7.79
CA ASN A 43 -8.06 24.69 -7.08
C ASN A 43 -9.59 24.59 -6.97
N LEU A 44 -10.09 23.38 -6.73
CA LEU A 44 -11.52 23.11 -6.63
C LEU A 44 -12.05 23.48 -5.24
N LYS A 45 -13.21 24.15 -5.19
CA LYS A 45 -13.87 24.46 -3.91
C LYS A 45 -14.42 23.17 -3.30
N ASN A 46 -14.11 22.92 -2.03
CA ASN A 46 -14.59 21.79 -1.22
C ASN A 46 -14.20 20.37 -1.71
N ILE A 47 -13.43 20.23 -2.80
CA ILE A 47 -12.98 18.92 -3.29
C ILE A 47 -11.46 18.88 -3.25
N LYS A 48 -10.90 18.07 -2.35
CA LYS A 48 -9.45 17.88 -2.20
C LYS A 48 -8.97 16.53 -2.73
N SER A 49 -9.86 15.55 -2.79
CA SER A 49 -9.59 14.25 -3.41
C SER A 49 -10.84 13.64 -4.02
N ILE A 50 -10.65 12.67 -4.91
CA ILE A 50 -11.71 11.84 -5.50
C ILE A 50 -11.32 10.38 -5.34
N ILE A 51 -12.21 9.55 -4.80
CA ILE A 51 -12.01 8.12 -4.66
C ILE A 51 -12.83 7.42 -5.74
N PHE A 52 -12.18 6.62 -6.57
CA PHE A 52 -12.81 5.69 -7.48
C PHE A 52 -12.90 4.34 -6.78
N ASP A 53 -14.11 3.84 -6.62
CA ASP A 53 -14.41 2.61 -5.89
C ASP A 53 -15.31 1.71 -6.73
N ARG A 54 -15.04 0.40 -6.70
CA ARG A 54 -15.80 -0.59 -7.45
C ARG A 54 -17.27 -0.60 -7.05
N ASN A 55 -17.57 -0.42 -5.77
CA ASN A 55 -18.89 -0.59 -5.19
C ASN A 55 -19.62 0.74 -4.99
N LYS A 56 -18.90 1.82 -4.70
CA LYS A 56 -19.47 3.16 -4.44
C LYS A 56 -19.43 4.10 -5.65
N GLY A 57 -18.70 3.77 -6.70
CA GLY A 57 -18.54 4.64 -7.85
C GLY A 57 -17.49 5.72 -7.63
N ILE A 58 -17.81 6.97 -7.98
CA ILE A 58 -16.89 8.11 -7.87
C ILE A 58 -17.30 8.95 -6.66
N CYS A 59 -16.51 8.92 -5.60
CA CYS A 59 -16.77 9.64 -4.36
C CYS A 59 -15.90 10.90 -4.28
N LEU A 60 -16.50 12.08 -4.14
CA LEU A 60 -15.82 13.36 -3.97
C LEU A 60 -15.62 13.63 -2.47
N SER A 61 -14.42 14.07 -2.07
CA SER A 61 -14.12 14.33 -0.66
C SER A 61 -13.39 15.66 -0.45
N ASN A 62 -13.67 16.32 0.67
CA ASN A 62 -12.90 17.47 1.16
C ASN A 62 -11.60 17.07 1.89
N MET A 63 -11.31 15.76 2.02
CA MET A 63 -10.09 15.28 2.66
C MET A 63 -8.92 15.24 1.68
N GLU A 64 -7.74 15.62 2.17
CA GLU A 64 -6.50 15.46 1.42
C GLU A 64 -6.14 13.98 1.30
N THR A 65 -5.56 13.58 0.17
CA THR A 65 -5.14 12.19 -0.05
C THR A 65 -4.21 11.71 1.06
N LYS A 66 -3.27 12.55 1.52
CA LYS A 66 -2.41 12.24 2.68
C LYS A 66 -3.21 11.88 3.94
N ARG A 67 -4.30 12.59 4.24
CA ARG A 67 -5.15 12.32 5.41
C ARG A 67 -5.91 11.01 5.24
N LEU A 68 -6.44 10.73 4.05
CA LEU A 68 -7.11 9.47 3.72
C LEU A 68 -6.15 8.28 3.89
N ILE A 69 -4.95 8.38 3.31
CA ILE A 69 -3.91 7.36 3.39
C ILE A 69 -3.49 7.12 4.85
N ASN A 70 -3.23 8.19 5.61
CA ASN A 70 -2.87 8.04 7.02
C ASN A 70 -3.99 7.37 7.83
N ARG A 71 -5.26 7.72 7.59
CA ARG A 71 -6.40 7.06 8.25
C ARG A 71 -6.44 5.56 7.94
N PHE A 72 -6.24 5.19 6.68
CA PHE A 72 -6.20 3.80 6.24
C PHE A 72 -5.03 3.03 6.89
N VAL A 73 -3.84 3.64 6.94
CA VAL A 73 -2.63 3.00 7.47
C VAL A 73 -2.67 2.82 8.99
N VAL A 74 -3.27 3.78 9.72
CA VAL A 74 -3.38 3.69 11.19
C VAL A 74 -4.27 2.53 11.63
N GLN A 75 -5.23 2.10 10.79
CA GLN A 75 -6.06 0.92 11.07
C GLN A 75 -5.23 -0.37 11.14
N ASP A 76 -4.05 -0.43 10.50
CA ASP A 76 -3.15 -1.58 10.53
C ASP A 76 -1.67 -1.18 10.73
N ILE A 77 -1.39 -0.64 11.91
CA ILE A 77 -0.05 -0.20 12.30
C ILE A 77 0.98 -1.34 12.35
N VAL A 78 0.51 -2.56 12.59
CA VAL A 78 1.34 -3.78 12.66
C VAL A 78 1.93 -4.05 11.28
N THR A 79 1.07 -4.09 10.27
CA THR A 79 1.49 -4.26 8.89
C THR A 79 2.37 -3.11 8.41
N PHE A 80 2.05 -1.87 8.80
CA PHE A 80 2.91 -0.74 8.44
C PHE A 80 4.33 -0.89 9.00
N GLY A 81 4.47 -1.30 10.27
CA GLY A 81 5.77 -1.60 10.87
C GLY A 81 6.53 -2.69 10.10
N PHE A 82 5.82 -3.71 9.64
CA PHE A 82 6.36 -4.81 8.84
C PHE A 82 6.92 -4.34 7.49
N ILE A 83 6.15 -3.57 6.72
CA ILE A 83 6.59 -3.02 5.43
C ILE A 83 7.86 -2.19 5.62
N ARG A 84 7.88 -1.32 6.64
CA ARG A 84 9.01 -0.41 6.90
C ARG A 84 10.28 -1.15 7.29
N ALA A 85 10.15 -2.19 8.11
CA ALA A 85 11.28 -3.06 8.47
C ALA A 85 11.83 -3.83 7.25
N THR A 86 10.93 -4.32 6.40
CA THR A 86 11.30 -5.02 5.17
C THR A 86 12.01 -4.08 4.19
N MET A 87 11.50 -2.87 3.99
CA MET A 87 12.15 -1.86 3.16
C MET A 87 13.55 -1.51 3.67
N GLU A 88 13.71 -1.37 4.99
CA GLU A 88 15.01 -1.09 5.61
C GLU A 88 16.00 -2.25 5.41
N LEU A 89 15.53 -3.49 5.58
CA LEU A 89 16.35 -4.70 5.39
C LEU A 89 16.81 -4.85 3.93
N GLU A 90 15.93 -4.54 2.98
CA GLU A 90 16.19 -4.64 1.55
C GLU A 90 16.82 -3.37 0.95
N ASN A 91 17.18 -2.39 1.80
CA ASN A 91 17.74 -1.10 1.41
C ASN A 91 16.90 -0.35 0.34
N ILE A 92 15.58 -0.50 0.42
CA ILE A 92 14.63 0.18 -0.46
C ILE A 92 14.48 1.63 0.02
N LYS A 93 14.89 2.58 -0.81
CA LYS A 93 14.91 4.02 -0.51
C LYS A 93 14.18 4.83 -1.58
N GLY A 94 13.67 6.00 -1.21
CA GLY A 94 13.10 6.97 -2.16
C GLY A 94 11.78 6.56 -2.81
N VAL A 95 11.07 5.60 -2.20
CA VAL A 95 9.73 5.15 -2.59
C VAL A 95 8.89 4.90 -1.33
N LEU A 96 7.58 4.97 -1.44
CA LEU A 96 6.64 4.58 -0.39
C LEU A 96 5.48 3.85 -1.03
N PHE A 97 5.33 2.57 -0.73
CA PHE A 97 4.18 1.77 -1.12
C PHE A 97 3.59 1.16 0.15
N TYR A 98 2.36 0.66 0.03
CA TYR A 98 1.75 -0.16 1.06
C TYR A 98 1.43 -1.54 0.48
N VAL A 99 1.87 -2.57 1.18
CA VAL A 99 1.61 -3.97 0.85
C VAL A 99 1.11 -4.66 2.10
N TYR A 100 -0.09 -5.23 2.01
CA TYR A 100 -0.72 -5.96 3.10
C TYR A 100 -1.55 -7.10 2.55
N GLY A 101 -1.13 -8.35 2.77
CA GLY A 101 -1.78 -9.50 2.16
C GLY A 101 -1.88 -9.33 0.65
N GLU A 102 -3.11 -9.28 0.13
CA GLU A 102 -3.39 -9.07 -1.29
C GLU A 102 -3.45 -7.59 -1.71
N THR A 103 -3.46 -6.66 -0.75
CA THR A 103 -3.55 -5.23 -1.02
C THR A 103 -2.19 -4.66 -1.38
N MET A 104 -2.09 -3.99 -2.54
CA MET A 104 -0.90 -3.28 -2.99
C MET A 104 -1.29 -1.88 -3.47
N MET A 105 -0.90 -0.87 -2.69
CA MET A 105 -1.23 0.53 -2.95
C MET A 105 0.03 1.31 -3.32
N ILE A 106 -0.02 1.99 -4.47
CA ILE A 106 1.12 2.65 -5.10
C ILE A 106 0.83 4.13 -5.32
N PRO A 107 1.70 5.05 -4.85
CA PRO A 107 1.61 6.46 -5.18
C PRO A 107 2.06 6.70 -6.62
N LEU A 108 1.44 7.68 -7.27
CA LEU A 108 1.76 8.06 -8.64
C LEU A 108 2.85 9.13 -8.72
N THR A 109 3.12 9.85 -7.63
CA THR A 109 4.23 10.82 -7.54
C THR A 109 4.83 10.92 -6.14
N GLY A 110 6.06 11.46 -6.06
CA GLY A 110 6.60 12.08 -4.84
C GLY A 110 7.15 11.14 -3.76
N ALA A 111 7.73 11.76 -2.72
CA ALA A 111 8.05 11.13 -1.45
C ALA A 111 6.98 11.51 -0.41
N THR A 112 6.85 10.68 0.63
CA THR A 112 5.85 10.62 1.72
C THR A 112 5.28 11.91 2.34
N GLN A 113 5.84 13.09 2.04
CA GLN A 113 5.50 14.33 2.73
C GLN A 113 4.30 15.07 2.13
N HIS A 114 4.01 14.88 0.85
CA HIS A 114 2.97 15.60 0.13
C HIS A 114 1.84 14.69 -0.32
N SER A 115 0.65 15.26 -0.45
CA SER A 115 -0.50 14.63 -1.09
C SER A 115 -0.16 14.22 -2.53
N THR A 116 -0.62 13.04 -2.92
CA THR A 116 -0.42 12.49 -4.27
C THR A 116 -1.56 11.54 -4.59
N SER A 117 -1.70 11.21 -5.87
CA SER A 117 -2.66 10.20 -6.29
C SER A 117 -2.12 8.80 -5.99
N TRP A 118 -2.98 7.87 -5.62
CA TRP A 118 -2.63 6.49 -5.29
C TRP A 118 -3.54 5.54 -6.01
N PHE A 119 -3.04 4.40 -6.49
CA PHE A 119 -3.90 3.36 -7.04
C PHE A 119 -3.61 2.00 -6.42
N PHE A 120 -4.62 1.14 -6.45
CA PHE A 120 -4.58 -0.20 -5.90
C PHE A 120 -4.31 -1.19 -7.03
N VAL A 121 -3.08 -1.70 -7.10
CA VAL A 121 -2.63 -2.60 -8.17
C VAL A 121 -3.48 -3.86 -8.21
N ASN A 122 -3.86 -4.38 -7.04
CA ASN A 122 -4.68 -5.58 -6.89
C ASN A 122 -6.15 -5.39 -7.29
N ASN A 123 -6.65 -4.14 -7.31
CA ASN A 123 -8.07 -3.88 -7.59
C ASN A 123 -8.32 -3.46 -9.05
N VAL A 124 -7.30 -2.95 -9.74
CA VAL A 124 -7.36 -2.67 -11.18
C VAL A 124 -7.15 -3.95 -11.99
N ALA A 125 -7.83 -4.12 -13.13
CA ALA A 125 -7.65 -5.32 -13.95
C ALA A 125 -6.29 -5.33 -14.65
N SER A 126 -5.85 -4.15 -15.07
CA SER A 126 -4.52 -3.93 -15.63
C SER A 126 -4.18 -2.45 -15.62
N TYR A 127 -2.94 -2.12 -15.94
CA TYR A 127 -2.50 -0.75 -16.18
C TYR A 127 -1.50 -0.70 -17.35
N SER A 128 -1.45 0.43 -18.03
CA SER A 128 -0.44 0.71 -19.07
C SER A 128 0.03 2.15 -18.96
N PHE A 129 1.13 2.50 -19.62
CA PHE A 129 1.55 3.89 -19.76
C PHE A 129 1.22 4.40 -21.15
N ASN A 130 0.89 5.67 -21.27
CA ASN A 130 0.79 6.30 -22.60
C ASN A 130 2.17 6.37 -23.28
N SER A 131 2.18 6.68 -24.58
CA SER A 131 3.43 6.71 -25.38
C SER A 131 4.48 7.67 -24.83
N ALA A 132 4.07 8.79 -24.23
CA ALA A 132 4.95 9.77 -23.61
C ALA A 132 5.46 9.36 -22.21
N GLY A 133 4.87 8.34 -21.58
CA GLY A 133 5.24 7.88 -20.23
C GLY A 133 4.89 8.86 -19.10
N ASN A 134 4.07 9.87 -19.36
CA ASN A 134 3.63 10.87 -18.37
C ASN A 134 2.21 10.62 -17.84
N LYS A 135 1.52 9.59 -18.34
CA LYS A 135 0.25 9.13 -17.79
C LYS A 135 0.26 7.61 -17.62
N ILE A 136 -0.29 7.16 -16.50
CA ILE A 136 -0.74 5.79 -16.31
C ILE A 136 -2.21 5.72 -16.71
N ILE A 137 -2.57 4.65 -17.41
CA ILE A 137 -3.93 4.33 -17.83
C ILE A 137 -4.34 3.11 -17.03
N LEU A 138 -5.29 3.29 -16.12
CA LEU A 138 -5.84 2.24 -15.28
C LEU A 138 -7.07 1.65 -15.96
N TYR A 139 -7.10 0.33 -16.10
CA TYR A 139 -8.25 -0.40 -16.64
C TYR A 139 -9.09 -0.88 -15.46
N CYS A 140 -10.19 -0.18 -15.22
CA CYS A 140 -11.12 -0.45 -14.13
C CYS A 140 -12.35 -1.15 -14.73
N PRO A 141 -12.46 -2.49 -14.60
CA PRO A 141 -13.55 -3.24 -15.23
C PRO A 141 -14.91 -2.85 -14.65
N GLN A 142 -14.92 -2.29 -13.43
CA GLN A 142 -16.12 -1.88 -12.73
C GLN A 142 -15.82 -0.71 -11.79
N VAL A 143 -16.56 0.38 -11.96
CA VAL A 143 -16.71 1.53 -11.06
C VAL A 143 -18.21 1.75 -10.96
N PHE A 144 -18.82 1.26 -9.87
CA PHE A 144 -20.26 1.06 -9.75
C PHE A 144 -20.84 0.20 -10.89
N ASP A 145 -21.55 0.80 -11.84
CA ASP A 145 -22.19 0.16 -12.98
C ASP A 145 -21.44 0.35 -14.31
N ARG A 146 -20.22 0.93 -14.30
CA ARG A 146 -19.48 1.31 -15.51
C ARG A 146 -18.09 0.69 -15.59
N ALA A 147 -17.66 0.33 -16.79
CA ALA A 147 -16.26 0.02 -17.07
C ALA A 147 -15.53 1.31 -17.47
N LEU A 148 -14.44 1.64 -16.78
CA LEU A 148 -13.69 2.89 -16.99
C LEU A 148 -12.23 2.62 -17.37
N LYS A 149 -11.70 3.45 -18.26
CA LYS A 149 -10.25 3.67 -18.41
C LYS A 149 -9.92 5.03 -17.83
N ILE A 150 -9.11 5.06 -16.79
CA ILE A 150 -8.77 6.30 -16.08
C ILE A 150 -7.32 6.67 -16.39
N ALA A 151 -7.09 7.79 -17.05
CA ALA A 151 -5.76 8.31 -17.37
C ALA A 151 -5.31 9.33 -16.32
N VAL A 152 -4.27 9.00 -15.57
CA VAL A 152 -3.74 9.80 -14.46
C VAL A 152 -2.30 10.21 -14.72
N GLU A 153 -1.99 11.48 -14.47
CA GLU A 153 -0.62 12.00 -14.56
C GLU A 153 0.31 11.28 -13.59
N THR A 154 1.50 10.90 -14.07
CA THR A 154 2.52 10.21 -13.30
C THR A 154 3.88 10.36 -13.96
N ASN A 155 4.93 9.88 -13.30
CA ASN A 155 6.22 9.64 -13.92
C ASN A 155 6.42 8.12 -14.05
N LYS A 156 6.51 7.59 -15.28
CA LYS A 156 6.66 6.15 -15.54
C LYS A 156 7.83 5.52 -14.79
N ALA A 157 9.00 6.15 -14.78
CA ALA A 157 10.19 5.60 -14.14
C ALA A 157 10.02 5.51 -12.62
N TYR A 158 9.45 6.55 -12.01
CA TYR A 158 9.08 6.53 -10.60
C TYR A 158 8.05 5.44 -10.31
N CYS A 159 6.91 5.44 -11.00
CA CYS A 159 5.81 4.52 -10.78
C CYS A 159 6.26 3.05 -10.89
N MET A 160 7.00 2.71 -11.97
CA MET A 160 7.56 1.36 -12.14
C MET A 160 8.54 0.98 -11.03
N ARG A 161 9.38 1.92 -10.57
CA ARG A 161 10.28 1.64 -9.44
C ARG A 161 9.52 1.32 -8.16
N VAL A 162 8.41 2.02 -7.92
CA VAL A 162 7.57 1.79 -6.73
C VAL A 162 6.82 0.45 -6.85
N ILE A 163 6.24 0.14 -8.01
CA ILE A 163 5.58 -1.14 -8.28
C ILE A 163 6.55 -2.30 -8.07
N ASN A 164 7.72 -2.28 -8.72
CA ASN A 164 8.71 -3.36 -8.59
C ASN A 164 9.17 -3.55 -7.14
N ALA A 165 9.29 -2.46 -6.38
CA ALA A 165 9.64 -2.52 -4.96
C ALA A 165 8.51 -3.13 -4.13
N ALA A 166 7.25 -2.78 -4.42
CA ALA A 166 6.08 -3.33 -3.77
C ALA A 166 5.90 -4.83 -4.06
N GLU A 167 6.04 -5.25 -5.32
CA GLU A 167 6.02 -6.66 -5.72
C GLU A 167 7.10 -7.46 -5.00
N LYS A 168 8.32 -6.91 -4.90
CA LYS A 168 9.40 -7.54 -4.14
C LYS A 168 9.02 -7.73 -2.67
N VAL A 169 8.38 -6.75 -2.04
CA VAL A 169 7.92 -6.87 -0.65
C VAL A 169 6.76 -7.85 -0.50
N SER A 170 5.81 -7.86 -1.43
CA SER A 170 4.69 -8.82 -1.44
C SER A 170 5.17 -10.28 -1.56
N ASP A 171 6.16 -10.53 -2.42
CA ASP A 171 6.79 -11.85 -2.53
C ASP A 171 7.51 -12.25 -1.23
N ARG A 172 8.13 -11.29 -0.52
CA ARG A 172 8.73 -11.55 0.81
C ARG A 172 7.67 -11.89 1.85
N GLU A 173 6.61 -11.10 1.94
CA GLU A 173 5.50 -11.33 2.86
C GLU A 173 4.90 -12.73 2.66
N SER A 174 4.65 -13.12 1.41
CA SER A 174 4.16 -14.44 1.04
C SER A 174 5.11 -15.57 1.49
N LYS A 175 6.43 -15.39 1.31
CA LYS A 175 7.45 -16.37 1.75
C LYS A 175 7.52 -16.48 3.27
N LEU A 176 7.37 -15.37 3.98
CA LEU A 176 7.32 -15.38 5.45
C LEU A 176 6.07 -16.09 5.96
N ALA A 177 4.91 -15.82 5.37
CA ALA A 177 3.65 -16.48 5.71
C ALA A 177 3.79 -18.01 5.53
N LEU A 178 4.37 -18.46 4.41
CA LEU A 178 4.66 -19.88 4.18
C LEU A 178 5.59 -20.48 5.26
N LYS A 179 6.61 -19.73 5.70
CA LYS A 179 7.47 -20.19 6.80
C LYS A 179 6.69 -20.32 8.10
N MET A 180 5.88 -19.33 8.45
CA MET A 180 5.06 -19.39 9.68
C MET A 180 4.13 -20.61 9.66
N VAL A 181 3.50 -20.90 8.51
CA VAL A 181 2.71 -22.12 8.34
C VAL A 181 3.57 -23.37 8.53
N ALA A 182 4.78 -23.41 7.97
CA ALA A 182 5.68 -24.56 8.11
C ALA A 182 6.13 -24.79 9.56
N ASP A 183 6.45 -23.71 10.29
CA ASP A 183 6.91 -23.77 11.68
C ASP A 183 5.80 -24.22 12.64
N HIS A 184 4.57 -23.71 12.46
CA HIS A 184 3.45 -23.97 13.38
C HIS A 184 2.56 -25.14 12.97
N TYR A 185 2.50 -25.45 11.68
CA TYR A 185 1.65 -26.48 11.10
C TYR A 185 2.45 -27.40 10.16
N PRO A 186 3.42 -28.16 10.66
CA PRO A 186 4.36 -28.94 9.84
C PRO A 186 3.69 -30.03 8.97
N ARG A 187 2.46 -30.43 9.32
CA ARG A 187 1.67 -31.40 8.54
C ARG A 187 0.85 -30.76 7.41
N HIS A 188 0.77 -29.43 7.35
CA HIS A 188 0.02 -28.71 6.32
C HIS A 188 0.68 -28.88 4.93
N PRO A 189 -0.07 -29.02 3.83
CA PRO A 189 0.52 -29.14 2.49
C PRO A 189 1.48 -28.00 2.12
N GLN A 190 1.21 -26.77 2.60
CA GLN A 190 2.09 -25.63 2.36
C GLN A 190 3.44 -25.73 3.09
N ALA A 191 3.55 -26.51 4.17
CA ALA A 191 4.84 -26.75 4.83
C ALA A 191 5.81 -27.51 3.92
N LYS A 192 5.29 -28.51 3.17
CA LYS A 192 6.07 -29.22 2.15
C LYS A 192 6.52 -28.29 1.03
N ALA A 193 5.63 -27.40 0.57
CA ALA A 193 5.95 -26.39 -0.43
C ALA A 193 7.05 -25.43 0.06
N PHE A 194 6.95 -24.97 1.32
CA PHE A 194 7.99 -24.14 1.94
C PHE A 194 9.36 -24.83 1.96
N HIS A 195 9.45 -26.08 2.42
CA HIS A 195 10.72 -26.80 2.46
C HIS A 195 11.30 -27.05 1.06
N ALA A 196 10.45 -27.23 0.05
CA ALA A 196 10.88 -27.32 -1.34
C ALA A 196 11.40 -25.99 -1.91
N LEU A 197 10.88 -24.85 -1.44
CA LEU A 197 11.32 -23.50 -1.82
C LEU A 197 12.56 -23.05 -1.04
N ASP A 198 12.69 -23.41 0.23
CA ASP A 198 13.77 -22.94 1.12
C ASP A 198 15.01 -23.85 1.14
N LYS A 199 15.39 -24.42 -0.01
CA LYS A 199 16.50 -25.43 -0.12
C LYS A 199 17.85 -24.96 0.46
N LYS A 200 18.07 -23.64 0.59
CA LYS A 200 19.30 -23.03 1.14
C LYS A 200 19.07 -22.20 2.40
N ARG A 201 17.94 -22.41 3.09
CA ARG A 201 17.53 -21.63 4.28
C ARG A 201 17.58 -20.12 4.05
N ALA A 202 17.35 -19.67 2.82
CA ALA A 202 17.42 -18.27 2.44
C ALA A 202 16.23 -17.51 3.04
N ILE A 203 15.03 -18.09 2.99
CA ILE A 203 13.84 -17.53 3.60
C ILE A 203 14.00 -17.57 5.12
N SER A 204 14.43 -18.69 5.68
CA SER A 204 14.67 -18.81 7.12
C SER A 204 15.68 -17.78 7.66
N ARG A 205 16.80 -17.55 6.97
CA ARG A 205 17.78 -16.52 7.35
C ARG A 205 17.18 -15.11 7.26
N TYR A 206 16.42 -14.84 6.20
CA TYR A 206 15.72 -13.57 6.04
C TYR A 206 14.76 -13.28 7.19
N CYS A 207 13.96 -14.26 7.64
CA CYS A 207 13.07 -14.12 8.80
C CYS A 207 13.82 -13.70 10.06
N VAL A 208 14.95 -14.37 10.34
CA VAL A 208 15.77 -14.06 11.51
C VAL A 208 16.28 -12.62 11.43
N SER A 209 16.82 -12.20 10.29
CA SER A 209 17.28 -10.83 10.07
C SER A 209 16.17 -9.78 10.13
N LEU A 210 14.95 -10.15 9.73
CA LEU A 210 13.80 -9.25 9.76
C LEU A 210 13.24 -9.05 11.17
N SER A 211 13.26 -10.08 12.02
CA SER A 211 12.64 -10.06 13.35
C SER A 211 13.05 -8.85 14.21
N GLU A 212 14.36 -8.58 14.32
CA GLU A 212 14.86 -7.44 15.09
C GLU A 212 14.41 -6.11 14.49
N LYS A 213 14.57 -5.93 13.18
CA LYS A 213 14.17 -4.70 12.48
C LYS A 213 12.67 -4.46 12.64
N TYR A 214 11.87 -5.50 12.50
CA TYR A 214 10.43 -5.44 12.66
C TYR A 214 10.02 -5.03 14.07
N HIS A 215 10.56 -5.69 15.10
CA HIS A 215 10.24 -5.34 16.48
C HIS A 215 10.63 -3.90 16.81
N LYS A 216 11.81 -3.44 16.34
CA LYS A 216 12.23 -2.05 16.53
C LYS A 216 11.31 -1.05 15.82
N GLN A 217 10.86 -1.35 14.59
CA GLN A 217 9.88 -0.51 13.89
C GLN A 217 8.53 -0.50 14.59
N LEU A 218 8.03 -1.65 15.04
CA LEU A 218 6.77 -1.75 15.79
C LEU A 218 6.82 -0.95 17.10
N ILE A 219 7.92 -1.05 17.86
CA ILE A 219 8.15 -0.25 19.06
C ILE A 219 8.14 1.24 18.72
N LYS A 220 8.88 1.65 17.68
CA LYS A 220 8.91 3.04 17.22
C LYS A 220 7.51 3.57 16.92
N TYR A 221 6.71 2.83 16.16
CA TYR A 221 5.35 3.25 15.80
C TYR A 221 4.40 3.22 17.00
N THR A 222 4.58 2.30 17.94
CA THR A 222 3.81 2.28 19.20
C THR A 222 4.11 3.51 20.05
N ILE A 223 5.38 3.91 20.20
CA ILE A 223 5.77 5.14 20.91
C ILE A 223 5.17 6.37 20.22
N GLN A 224 5.22 6.44 18.89
CA GLN A 224 4.62 7.54 18.13
C GLN A 224 3.10 7.62 18.29
N ALA A 225 2.42 6.47 18.36
CA ALA A 225 0.98 6.40 18.60
C ALA A 225 0.59 6.90 20.01
N LEU A 226 1.54 6.88 20.95
CA LEU A 226 1.40 7.48 22.29
C LEU A 226 1.81 8.97 22.32
N GLU A 227 1.95 9.62 21.16
CA GLU A 227 2.37 11.02 21.02
C GLU A 227 3.76 11.33 21.60
N MET A 228 4.62 10.31 21.71
CA MET A 228 5.98 10.43 22.19
C MET A 228 7.00 10.38 21.04
N GLU A 229 8.14 11.06 21.20
CA GLU A 229 9.24 10.99 20.25
C GLU A 229 10.00 9.65 20.40
N PRO A 230 10.13 8.84 19.33
CA PRO A 230 10.77 7.53 19.40
C PRO A 230 12.31 7.63 19.34
N MET A 231 12.92 8.12 20.42
CA MET A 231 14.37 8.22 20.55
C MET A 231 15.04 6.84 20.37
N PRO A 232 16.15 6.74 19.62
CA PRO A 232 16.84 5.46 19.39
C PRO A 232 17.17 4.70 20.67
N GLU A 233 17.53 5.41 21.73
CA GLU A 233 17.85 4.85 23.06
C GLU A 233 16.64 4.14 23.65
N ILE A 234 15.47 4.79 23.63
CA ILE A 234 14.21 4.24 24.15
C ILE A 234 13.77 3.01 23.34
N VAL A 235 13.89 3.08 22.01
CA VAL A 235 13.54 1.96 21.12
C VAL A 235 14.44 0.75 21.41
N ASN A 236 15.75 0.96 21.52
CA ASN A 236 16.72 -0.10 21.78
C ASN A 236 16.55 -0.70 23.19
N GLU A 237 16.34 0.13 24.21
CA GLU A 237 16.10 -0.33 25.59
C GLU A 237 14.81 -1.16 25.68
N THR A 238 13.73 -0.67 25.06
CA THR A 238 12.44 -1.38 25.01
C THR A 238 12.58 -2.71 24.28
N TYR A 239 13.29 -2.74 23.15
CA TYR A 239 13.56 -3.97 22.40
C TYR A 239 14.35 -4.98 23.25
N ALA A 240 15.39 -4.54 23.96
CA ALA A 240 16.16 -5.41 24.85
C ALA A 240 15.29 -5.99 25.97
N LYS A 241 14.42 -5.17 26.58
CA LYS A 241 13.44 -5.62 27.59
C LYS A 241 12.47 -6.67 27.03
N VAL A 242 11.89 -6.44 25.85
CA VAL A 242 10.98 -7.39 25.18
C VAL A 242 11.70 -8.70 24.88
N ARG A 243 12.89 -8.64 24.28
CA ARG A 243 13.69 -9.82 23.95
C ARG A 243 14.04 -10.65 25.19
N ASN A 244 14.47 -10.01 26.27
CA ASN A 244 14.79 -10.68 27.53
C ASN A 244 13.57 -11.32 28.21
N ARG A 245 12.38 -10.78 28.01
CA ARG A 245 11.13 -11.40 28.48
C ARG A 245 10.75 -12.60 27.63
N MET A 246 10.82 -12.48 26.30
CA MET A 246 10.52 -13.58 25.39
C MET A 246 11.45 -14.78 25.61
N SER A 247 12.75 -14.55 25.84
CA SER A 247 13.71 -15.62 26.12
C SER A 247 13.47 -16.33 27.46
N LYS A 248 12.67 -15.76 28.36
CA LYS A 248 12.27 -16.40 29.62
C LYS A 248 10.97 -17.20 29.50
N LEU A 249 10.22 -16.99 28.41
CA LEU A 249 8.95 -17.65 28.13
C LEU A 249 9.09 -18.87 27.19
N MET A 250 10.21 -18.95 26.49
CA MET A 250 10.62 -20.10 25.66
C MET A 250 11.52 -21.03 26.45
#